data_AF-A0A351GIL5-F1
#
_entry.id   AF-A0A351GIL5-F1
#
_cell.length_a   1.000
_cell.length_b   1.000
_cell.length_c   1.000
_cell.angle_alpha   90.00
_cell.angle_beta   90.00
_cell.angle_gamma   90.00
#
_symmetry.space_group_name_H-M   'P 1'
#
loop_
_entity.id
_entity.type
_entity.pdbx_description
1 polymer ?
#
loop_
_entity_poly.entity_id
_entity_poly.type
_entity_poly.pdbx_seq_one_letter_code
_entity_poly.pdbx_strand_id
1 'polypeptide(L)'
;MMELLIIAVALTLGGLAYSFRSKKISIGSTSNYKQQAQVKLKKAVKLKKTNMDEAIVLLKEAYEDGEAISLQEFLRLPNYLRLNKQYDEAYQECCKLTTYGTPIDPQTPDSIGWYIEQSEILKLSGQILVDEGNFGDAIYCNVLRYHYELKAAQKKSQSDRPSVRESGVNQIVFYKTDKEFITRNVLEKILKGLNKENKQDDALAIIMDWNKNWPQDPEALGHDLEKLLYDF
;
A
#
# COMPACT_ATOMS: atom_id res chain seq x y z
N MET A 1 -7.40 -28.77 -1.60
CA MET A 1 -8.39 -27.91 -0.90
C MET A 1 -7.72 -27.44 0.37
N MET A 2 -7.25 -26.20 0.39
CA MET A 2 -6.57 -25.61 1.53
C MET A 2 -7.21 -24.24 1.73
N GLU A 3 -7.88 -24.08 2.86
CA GLU A 3 -8.56 -22.86 3.26
C GLU A 3 -7.53 -21.76 3.50
N LEU A 4 -7.83 -20.60 2.92
CA LEU A 4 -7.12 -19.36 3.11
C LEU A 4 -7.25 -18.92 4.57
N LEU A 5 -6.18 -19.11 5.33
CA LEU A 5 -5.92 -18.39 6.58
C LEU A 5 -5.57 -16.94 6.21
N ILE A 6 -6.61 -16.17 5.86
CA ILE A 6 -6.55 -14.71 5.85
C ILE A 6 -6.34 -14.31 7.30
N ILE A 7 -5.13 -13.85 7.60
CA ILE A 7 -4.70 -13.36 8.89
C ILE A 7 -5.72 -12.36 9.42
N ALA A 8 -6.41 -12.80 10.46
CA ALA A 8 -7.29 -12.00 11.29
C ALA A 8 -6.43 -11.10 12.19
N VAL A 9 -6.12 -9.89 11.74
CA VAL A 9 -5.69 -8.77 12.61
C VAL A 9 -6.71 -7.65 12.50
N ALA A 10 -7.99 -8.02 12.61
CA ALA A 10 -9.13 -7.12 12.58
C ALA A 10 -10.04 -7.33 13.79
N LEU A 11 -9.50 -7.46 15.00
CA LEU A 11 -10.31 -7.46 16.22
C LEU A 11 -9.53 -6.90 17.41
N THR A 12 -9.65 -5.59 17.62
CA THR A 12 -9.85 -4.86 18.89
C THR A 12 -9.44 -3.41 18.61
N LEU A 13 -10.35 -2.49 18.29
CA LEU A 13 -11.17 -1.77 19.27
C LEU A 13 -12.40 -1.16 18.56
N GLY A 14 -13.51 -1.12 19.27
CA GLY A 14 -14.83 -0.85 18.72
C GLY A 14 -15.08 0.60 18.27
N GLY A 15 -15.96 0.74 17.27
CA GLY A 15 -16.52 2.02 16.85
C GLY A 15 -17.37 1.87 15.59
N LEU A 16 -18.65 1.55 15.76
CA LEU A 16 -19.75 1.55 14.77
C LEU A 16 -19.49 0.91 13.40
N ALA A 17 -20.08 -0.28 13.22
CA ALA A 17 -20.28 -0.93 11.93
C ALA A 17 -21.06 -0.02 10.97
N TYR A 18 -20.36 0.66 10.06
CA TYR A 18 -20.96 1.20 8.84
C TYR A 18 -21.16 0.05 7.86
N SER A 19 -22.42 -0.31 7.62
CA SER A 19 -22.80 -1.30 6.62
C SER A 19 -22.48 -0.76 5.22
N PHE A 20 -21.38 -1.19 4.62
CA PHE A 20 -21.18 -1.04 3.18
C PHE A 20 -22.16 -1.95 2.46
N ARG A 21 -23.35 -1.43 2.15
CA ARG A 21 -24.32 -2.11 1.29
C ARG A 21 -23.76 -2.08 -0.13
N SER A 22 -22.92 -3.07 -0.46
CA SER A 22 -22.51 -3.36 -1.84
C SER A 22 -23.77 -3.67 -2.66
N LYS A 23 -24.36 -2.64 -3.27
CA LYS A 23 -25.23 -2.85 -4.42
C LYS A 23 -24.31 -3.29 -5.54
N LYS A 24 -24.35 -4.59 -5.89
CA LYS A 24 -23.92 -5.06 -7.21
C LYS A 24 -24.66 -4.22 -8.25
N ILE A 25 -23.98 -3.23 -8.81
CA ILE A 25 -24.47 -2.52 -9.98
C ILE A 25 -24.30 -3.49 -11.14
N SER A 26 -25.41 -4.09 -11.62
CA SER A 26 -25.40 -4.80 -12.89
C SER A 26 -25.18 -3.76 -13.98
N ILE A 27 -23.98 -3.72 -14.54
CA ILE A 27 -23.65 -2.80 -15.65
C ILE A 27 -24.30 -3.37 -16.91
N GLY A 28 -25.56 -3.01 -17.12
CA GLY A 28 -26.16 -3.03 -18.45
C GLY A 28 -25.39 -2.03 -19.32
N SER A 29 -24.92 -2.52 -20.46
CA SER A 29 -24.13 -1.78 -21.46
C SER A 29 -24.65 -0.36 -21.67
N THR A 30 -23.98 0.63 -21.07
CA THR A 30 -24.27 2.05 -21.33
C THR A 30 -22.97 2.82 -21.39
N SER A 31 -22.58 3.13 -22.61
CA SER A 31 -21.54 4.10 -23.00
C SER A 31 -21.82 5.55 -22.53
N ASN A 32 -22.72 5.74 -21.56
CA ASN A 32 -23.19 7.02 -21.02
C ASN A 32 -22.74 7.29 -19.56
N TYR A 33 -21.96 6.41 -18.94
CA TYR A 33 -21.29 6.67 -17.64
C TYR A 33 -20.03 7.55 -17.78
N LYS A 34 -19.78 8.12 -18.96
CA LYS A 34 -18.72 9.11 -19.16
C LYS A 34 -19.20 10.45 -18.58
N GLN A 35 -18.52 10.90 -17.53
CA GLN A 35 -18.64 12.24 -16.96
C GLN A 35 -19.93 12.54 -16.18
N GLN A 36 -20.26 11.76 -15.14
CA GLN A 36 -20.56 12.49 -13.91
C GLN A 36 -19.28 13.25 -13.60
N ALA A 37 -19.29 14.54 -13.92
CA ALA A 37 -18.11 15.37 -13.87
C ALA A 37 -17.52 15.19 -12.48
N GLN A 38 -16.25 14.82 -12.40
CA GLN A 38 -15.45 14.63 -11.18
C GLN A 38 -15.32 15.97 -10.41
N VAL A 39 -16.45 16.62 -10.14
CA VAL A 39 -16.59 17.99 -9.68
C VAL A 39 -16.16 18.04 -8.23
N LYS A 40 -16.60 17.07 -7.42
CA LYS A 40 -16.22 16.98 -6.01
C LYS A 40 -14.75 16.60 -5.88
N LEU A 41 -14.26 15.62 -6.65
CA LEU A 41 -12.82 15.29 -6.69
C LEU A 41 -11.97 16.52 -7.07
N LYS A 42 -12.32 17.25 -8.12
CA LYS A 42 -11.59 18.44 -8.56
C LYS A 42 -11.68 19.58 -7.53
N LYS A 43 -12.84 19.77 -6.89
CA LYS A 43 -13.02 20.78 -5.85
C LYS A 43 -12.19 20.44 -4.61
N ALA A 44 -12.19 19.19 -4.17
CA ALA A 44 -11.37 18.72 -3.06
C ALA A 44 -9.86 18.94 -3.33
N VAL A 45 -9.38 18.66 -4.55
CA VAL A 45 -7.97 18.91 -4.92
C VAL A 45 -7.60 20.38 -4.80
N LYS A 46 -8.50 21.29 -5.18
CA LYS A 46 -8.26 22.74 -5.01
C LYS A 46 -8.23 23.13 -3.53
N LEU A 47 -9.11 22.56 -2.72
CA LEU A 47 -9.25 22.89 -1.30
C LEU A 47 -8.12 22.31 -0.43
N LYS A 48 -7.39 21.28 -0.89
CA LYS A 48 -6.28 20.65 -0.16
C LYS A 48 -5.33 21.64 0.55
N LYS A 49 -5.05 22.80 -0.07
CA LYS A 49 -4.11 23.80 0.47
C LYS A 49 -4.75 24.88 1.34
N THR A 50 -6.06 25.06 1.25
CA THR A 50 -6.76 26.21 1.85
C THR A 50 -7.79 25.80 2.90
N ASN A 51 -8.39 24.62 2.77
CA ASN A 51 -9.38 24.07 3.68
C ASN A 51 -9.35 22.52 3.62
N MET A 52 -8.49 21.91 4.43
CA MET A 52 -8.28 20.46 4.42
C MET A 52 -9.53 19.69 4.85
N ASP A 53 -10.26 20.19 5.86
CA ASP A 53 -11.45 19.52 6.37
C ASP A 53 -12.56 19.44 5.30
N GLU A 54 -12.85 20.55 4.61
CA GLU A 54 -13.82 20.55 3.51
C GLU A 54 -13.34 19.67 2.34
N ALA A 55 -12.02 19.63 2.06
CA ALA A 55 -11.47 18.75 1.05
C ALA A 55 -11.73 17.26 1.39
N ILE A 56 -11.57 16.88 2.65
CA ILE A 56 -11.82 15.50 3.13
C ILE A 56 -13.31 15.16 3.01
N VAL A 57 -14.21 16.05 3.44
CA VAL A 57 -15.66 15.84 3.30
C VAL A 57 -16.04 15.60 1.83
N LEU A 58 -15.56 16.44 0.92
CA LEU A 58 -15.82 16.30 -0.51
C LEU A 58 -15.23 15.03 -1.12
N LEU A 59 -14.07 14.55 -0.64
CA LEU A 59 -13.51 13.28 -1.08
C LEU A 59 -14.38 12.10 -0.67
N LYS A 60 -14.88 12.09 0.58
CA LYS A 60 -15.79 11.04 1.06
C LYS A 60 -17.07 11.00 0.20
N GLU A 61 -17.70 12.15 -0.02
CA GLU A 61 -18.87 12.25 -0.90
C GLU A 61 -18.57 11.79 -2.33
N ALA A 62 -17.41 12.19 -2.88
CA ALA A 62 -17.02 11.81 -4.23
C ALA A 62 -16.83 10.29 -4.38
N TYR A 63 -16.38 9.60 -3.33
CA TYR A 63 -16.21 8.15 -3.33
C TYR A 63 -17.56 7.44 -3.28
N GLU A 64 -18.49 7.94 -2.45
CA GLU A 64 -19.86 7.43 -2.35
C GLU A 64 -20.62 7.59 -3.68
N ASP A 65 -20.40 8.71 -4.37
CA ASP A 65 -20.99 8.97 -5.69
C ASP A 65 -20.31 8.19 -6.83
N GLY A 66 -19.19 7.51 -6.57
CA GLY A 66 -18.43 6.78 -7.58
C GLY A 66 -17.64 7.66 -8.55
N GLU A 67 -17.28 8.90 -8.17
CA GLU A 67 -16.46 9.79 -9.01
C GLU A 67 -15.01 9.28 -9.17
N ALA A 68 -14.50 8.53 -8.19
CA ALA A 68 -13.15 7.95 -8.21
C ALA A 68 -13.13 6.65 -9.02
N ILE A 69 -12.24 6.56 -10.01
CA ILE A 69 -12.17 5.47 -10.98
C ILE A 69 -10.79 4.83 -11.10
N SER A 70 -9.82 5.28 -10.31
CA SER A 70 -8.44 4.80 -10.34
C SER A 70 -7.85 4.72 -8.94
N LEU A 71 -6.87 3.82 -8.73
CA LEU A 71 -6.19 3.72 -7.45
C LEU A 71 -5.62 5.08 -6.98
N GLN A 72 -5.05 5.86 -7.89
CA GLN A 72 -4.48 7.18 -7.55
C GLN A 72 -5.53 8.19 -7.07
N GLU A 73 -6.79 8.05 -7.52
CA GLU A 73 -7.90 8.83 -6.98
C GLU A 73 -8.33 8.29 -5.62
N PHE A 74 -8.44 6.97 -5.46
CA PHE A 74 -8.76 6.33 -4.19
C PHE A 74 -7.74 6.57 -3.08
N LEU A 75 -6.46 6.73 -3.40
CA LEU A 75 -5.41 7.07 -2.44
C LEU A 75 -5.44 8.53 -1.97
N ARG A 76 -6.29 9.40 -2.54
CA ARG A 76 -6.38 10.81 -2.12
C ARG A 76 -6.93 10.95 -0.71
N LEU A 77 -8.04 10.28 -0.40
CA LEU A 77 -8.67 10.32 0.92
C LEU A 77 -7.72 9.91 2.05
N PRO A 78 -7.11 8.70 2.06
CA PRO A 78 -6.16 8.34 3.11
C PRO A 78 -4.97 9.31 3.19
N ASN A 79 -4.49 9.83 2.06
CA ASN A 79 -3.40 10.80 2.08
C ASN A 79 -3.82 12.18 2.64
N TYR A 80 -5.07 12.62 2.43
CA TYR A 80 -5.56 13.89 2.97
C TYR A 80 -5.81 13.77 4.47
N LEU A 81 -6.39 12.64 4.91
CA LEU A 81 -6.51 12.28 6.32
C LEU A 81 -5.14 12.27 7.01
N ARG A 82 -4.13 11.64 6.40
CA ARG A 82 -2.74 11.66 6.89
C ARG A 82 -2.19 13.08 7.04
N LEU A 83 -2.35 13.91 6.00
CA LEU A 83 -1.90 15.31 6.03
C LEU A 83 -2.64 16.15 7.08
N ASN A 84 -3.85 15.76 7.44
CA ASN A 84 -4.65 16.34 8.52
C ASN A 84 -4.40 15.68 9.88
N LYS A 85 -3.39 14.80 10.00
CA LYS A 85 -3.03 14.04 11.21
C LYS A 85 -4.13 13.12 11.76
N GLN A 86 -5.08 12.72 10.92
CA GLN A 86 -6.10 11.73 11.25
C GLN A 86 -5.59 10.32 10.88
N TYR A 87 -4.55 9.86 11.59
CA TYR A 87 -3.76 8.69 11.19
C TYR A 87 -4.54 7.37 11.24
N ASP A 88 -5.29 7.12 12.32
CA ASP A 88 -6.15 5.93 12.45
C ASP A 88 -7.11 5.79 11.25
N GLU A 89 -7.83 6.88 10.93
CA GLU A 89 -8.79 6.88 9.83
C GLU A 89 -8.07 6.73 8.47
N ALA A 90 -6.93 7.40 8.29
CA ALA A 90 -6.11 7.27 7.09
C ALA A 90 -5.66 5.81 6.87
N TYR A 91 -5.20 5.14 7.93
CA TYR A 91 -4.74 3.76 7.87
C TYR A 91 -5.89 2.80 7.58
N GLN A 92 -7.05 2.99 8.22
CA GLN A 92 -8.25 2.21 7.95
C GLN A 92 -8.72 2.32 6.48
N GLU A 93 -8.65 3.51 5.88
CA GLU A 93 -8.95 3.68 4.45
C GLU A 93 -7.96 2.90 3.56
N CYS A 94 -6.68 2.84 3.91
CA CYS A 94 -5.73 1.96 3.23
C CYS A 94 -6.06 0.48 3.41
N CYS A 95 -6.41 0.02 4.62
CA CYS A 95 -6.80 -1.37 4.88
C CYS A 95 -8.06 -1.80 4.08
N LYS A 96 -9.00 -0.86 3.87
CA LYS A 96 -10.16 -1.11 3.00
C LYS A 96 -9.71 -1.35 1.57
N LEU A 97 -8.78 -0.54 1.05
CA LEU A 97 -8.25 -0.69 -0.31
C LEU A 97 -7.46 -1.99 -0.49
N THR A 98 -6.67 -2.42 0.50
CA THR A 98 -5.95 -3.70 0.41
C THR A 98 -6.90 -4.90 0.40
N THR A 99 -7.97 -4.85 1.19
CA THR A 99 -8.94 -5.94 1.36
C THR A 99 -9.93 -6.05 0.19
N TYR A 100 -10.50 -4.92 -0.23
CA TYR A 100 -11.60 -4.89 -1.20
C TYR A 100 -11.15 -4.48 -2.60
N GLY A 101 -9.92 -3.99 -2.77
CA GLY A 101 -9.40 -3.48 -4.03
C GLY A 101 -10.08 -2.18 -4.47
N THR A 102 -9.80 -1.76 -5.70
CA THR A 102 -10.55 -0.68 -6.37
C THR A 102 -11.94 -1.22 -6.79
N PRO A 103 -13.04 -0.52 -6.47
CA PRO A 103 -14.39 -0.96 -6.84
C PRO A 103 -14.64 -1.01 -8.36
N ILE A 104 -13.86 -0.24 -9.12
CA ILE A 104 -13.98 -0.06 -10.56
C ILE A 104 -12.69 -0.60 -11.16
N ASP A 105 -12.76 -1.83 -11.67
CA ASP A 105 -11.64 -2.64 -12.22
C ASP A 105 -10.72 -3.31 -11.18
N PRO A 106 -11.26 -4.20 -10.32
CA PRO A 106 -10.45 -4.93 -9.35
C PRO A 106 -9.45 -5.84 -10.06
N GLN A 107 -8.17 -5.67 -9.75
CA GLN A 107 -7.13 -6.55 -10.27
C GLN A 107 -7.31 -7.97 -9.73
N THR A 108 -7.09 -8.96 -10.60
CA THR A 108 -7.12 -10.37 -10.18
C THR A 108 -6.03 -10.60 -9.11
N PRO A 109 -6.35 -11.18 -7.94
CA PRO A 109 -5.35 -11.50 -6.93
C PRO A 109 -4.18 -12.27 -7.54
N ASP A 110 -2.96 -11.99 -7.07
CA ASP A 110 -1.71 -12.57 -7.59
C ASP A 110 -1.36 -12.18 -9.05
N SER A 111 -2.08 -11.26 -9.70
CA SER A 111 -1.65 -10.68 -10.98
C SER A 111 -0.54 -9.63 -10.80
N ILE A 112 0.20 -9.31 -11.88
CA ILE A 112 1.18 -8.21 -11.87
C ILE A 112 0.53 -6.89 -11.44
N GLY A 113 -0.67 -6.60 -11.97
CA GLY A 113 -1.43 -5.39 -11.63
C GLY A 113 -1.78 -5.35 -10.15
N TRP A 114 -2.26 -6.46 -9.60
CA TRP A 114 -2.59 -6.57 -8.18
C TRP A 114 -1.39 -6.30 -7.28
N TYR A 115 -0.22 -6.90 -7.56
CA TYR A 115 1.00 -6.63 -6.78
C TYR A 115 1.43 -5.16 -6.83
N ILE A 116 1.31 -4.52 -8.00
CA ILE A 116 1.63 -3.10 -8.15
C ILE A 116 0.68 -2.24 -7.33
N GLU A 117 -0.62 -2.51 -7.38
CA GLU A 117 -1.61 -1.77 -6.60
C GLU A 117 -1.43 -1.95 -5.10
N GLN A 118 -1.21 -3.18 -4.63
CA GLN A 118 -0.95 -3.47 -3.22
C GLN A 118 0.32 -2.77 -2.74
N SER A 119 1.39 -2.74 -3.54
CA SER A 119 2.61 -1.99 -3.21
C SER A 119 2.35 -0.49 -3.01
N GLU A 120 1.57 0.14 -3.89
CA GLU A 120 1.23 1.57 -3.77
C GLU A 120 0.37 1.87 -2.53
N ILE A 121 -0.57 0.97 -2.17
CA ILE A 121 -1.39 1.13 -0.96
C ILE A 121 -0.52 0.96 0.30
N LEU A 122 0.34 -0.07 0.34
CA LEU A 122 1.23 -0.33 1.47
C LEU A 122 2.27 0.78 1.65
N LYS A 123 2.71 1.41 0.56
CA LYS A 123 3.59 2.58 0.62
C LYS A 123 2.96 3.73 1.38
N LEU A 124 1.68 4.04 1.12
CA LEU A 124 0.98 5.08 1.87
C LEU A 124 0.73 4.63 3.32
N SER A 125 0.38 3.37 3.53
CA SER A 125 0.17 2.77 4.86
C SER A 125 1.41 2.91 5.75
N GLY A 126 2.58 2.51 5.25
CA GLY A 126 3.85 2.66 5.96
C GLY A 126 4.20 4.13 6.22
N GLN A 127 3.87 5.06 5.31
CA GLN A 127 4.05 6.49 5.55
C GLN A 127 3.15 7.02 6.67
N ILE A 128 1.89 6.58 6.73
CA ILE A 128 0.95 6.96 7.80
C ILE A 128 1.51 6.52 9.16
N LEU A 129 1.92 5.26 9.26
CA LEU A 129 2.44 4.68 10.50
C LEU A 129 3.75 5.35 10.95
N VAL A 130 4.65 5.68 10.01
CA VAL A 130 5.86 6.46 10.32
C VAL A 130 5.53 7.87 10.82
N ASP A 131 4.57 8.56 10.19
CA ASP A 131 4.18 9.92 10.58
C ASP A 131 3.45 9.95 11.93
N GLU A 132 2.80 8.85 12.31
CA GLU A 132 2.19 8.61 13.61
C GLU A 132 3.20 8.22 14.70
N GLY A 133 4.34 7.65 14.30
CA GLY A 133 5.37 7.13 15.22
C GLY A 133 5.21 5.64 15.55
N ASN A 134 4.30 4.94 14.87
CA ASN A 134 4.14 3.48 14.98
C ASN A 134 5.13 2.76 14.06
N PHE A 135 6.40 2.74 14.45
CA PHE A 135 7.48 2.20 13.61
C PHE A 135 7.48 0.68 13.47
N GLY A 136 6.95 -0.06 14.46
CA GLY A 136 6.84 -1.53 14.41
C GLY A 136 5.96 -1.95 13.23
N ASP A 137 4.70 -1.51 13.21
CA ASP A 137 3.78 -1.79 12.12
C ASP A 137 4.28 -1.24 10.76
N ALA A 138 4.99 -0.11 10.78
CA ALA A 138 5.58 0.47 9.58
C ALA A 138 6.64 -0.44 8.94
N ILE A 139 7.43 -1.17 9.74
CA ILE A 139 8.38 -2.17 9.24
C ILE A 139 7.64 -3.23 8.44
N TYR A 140 6.57 -3.82 8.99
CA TYR A 140 5.80 -4.85 8.31
C TYR A 140 5.15 -4.34 7.02
N CYS A 141 4.59 -3.12 7.03
CA CYS A 141 4.06 -2.50 5.81
C CYS A 141 5.13 -2.34 4.72
N ASN A 142 6.31 -1.85 5.09
CA ASN A 142 7.41 -1.62 4.14
C ASN A 142 8.01 -2.93 3.62
N VAL A 143 8.15 -3.95 4.46
CA VAL A 143 8.63 -5.28 4.08
C VAL A 143 7.64 -5.96 3.14
N LEU A 144 6.34 -5.94 3.46
CA LEU A 144 5.31 -6.52 2.59
C LEU A 144 5.23 -5.80 1.25
N ARG A 145 5.35 -4.46 1.25
CA ARG A 145 5.46 -3.66 0.03
C ARG A 145 6.64 -4.12 -0.83
N TYR A 146 7.82 -4.20 -0.24
CA TYR A 146 9.04 -4.63 -0.93
C TYR A 146 8.89 -6.04 -1.51
N HIS A 147 8.27 -6.96 -0.76
CA HIS A 147 7.92 -8.29 -1.23
C HIS A 147 7.00 -8.25 -2.48
N TYR A 148 5.98 -7.40 -2.50
CA TYR A 148 5.10 -7.25 -3.66
C TYR A 148 5.78 -6.61 -4.87
N GLU A 149 6.71 -5.67 -4.67
CA GLU A 149 7.55 -5.14 -5.75
C GLU A 149 8.39 -6.27 -6.40
N LEU A 150 8.98 -7.15 -5.59
CA LEU A 150 9.72 -8.32 -6.06
C LEU A 150 8.81 -9.34 -6.76
N LYS A 151 7.61 -9.63 -6.25
CA LYS A 151 6.63 -10.52 -6.90
C LYS A 151 6.17 -9.98 -8.24
N ALA A 152 5.88 -8.69 -8.34
CA ALA A 152 5.53 -8.06 -9.61
C ALA A 152 6.67 -8.20 -10.63
N ALA A 153 7.91 -7.95 -10.23
CA ALA A 153 9.08 -8.09 -11.08
C ALA A 153 9.34 -9.55 -11.50
N GLN A 154 9.16 -10.51 -10.58
CA GLN A 154 9.21 -11.96 -10.86
C GLN A 154 8.18 -12.40 -11.89
N LYS A 155 6.94 -11.92 -11.79
CA LYS A 155 5.92 -12.25 -12.79
C LYS A 155 6.21 -11.61 -14.14
N LYS A 156 6.76 -10.40 -14.18
CA LYS A 156 7.25 -9.78 -15.43
C LYS A 156 8.37 -10.60 -16.05
N SER A 157 9.33 -11.10 -15.27
CA SER A 157 10.45 -11.92 -15.78
C SER A 157 10.02 -13.28 -16.35
N GLN A 158 8.79 -13.69 -16.10
CA GLN A 158 8.18 -14.90 -16.65
C GLN A 158 7.31 -14.62 -17.88
N SER A 159 7.26 -13.37 -18.36
CA SER A 159 6.45 -12.99 -19.51
C SER A 159 6.95 -13.61 -20.82
N ASP A 160 6.01 -13.97 -21.70
CA ASP A 160 6.31 -14.40 -23.08
C ASP A 160 6.85 -13.25 -23.94
N ARG A 161 6.53 -12.00 -23.58
CA ARG A 161 6.99 -10.81 -24.28
C ARG A 161 8.45 -10.50 -23.89
N PRO A 162 9.42 -10.56 -24.82
CA PRO A 162 10.85 -10.42 -24.47
C PRO A 162 11.20 -9.12 -23.74
N SER A 163 10.64 -7.99 -24.15
CA SER A 163 10.90 -6.68 -23.52
C SER A 163 10.36 -6.60 -22.09
N VAL A 164 9.21 -7.20 -21.81
CA VAL A 164 8.63 -7.27 -20.47
C VAL A 164 9.45 -8.20 -19.58
N ARG A 165 9.86 -9.34 -20.14
CA ARG A 165 10.73 -10.30 -19.47
C ARG A 165 12.06 -9.70 -19.07
N GLU A 166 12.75 -9.06 -20.00
CA GLU A 166 14.04 -8.39 -19.74
C GLU A 166 13.90 -7.30 -18.68
N SER A 167 12.84 -6.47 -18.78
CA SER A 167 12.53 -5.48 -17.75
C SER A 167 12.31 -6.11 -16.38
N GLY A 168 11.57 -7.22 -16.29
CA GLY A 168 11.35 -7.95 -15.05
C GLY A 168 12.64 -8.52 -14.44
N VAL A 169 13.50 -9.14 -15.27
CA VAL A 169 14.81 -9.66 -14.81
C VAL A 169 15.66 -8.53 -14.24
N ASN A 170 15.78 -7.40 -14.95
CA ASN A 170 16.56 -6.25 -14.52
C ASN A 170 15.98 -5.63 -13.22
N GLN A 171 14.66 -5.56 -13.10
CA GLN A 171 13.99 -5.07 -11.89
C GLN A 171 14.27 -5.93 -10.66
N ILE A 172 14.20 -7.26 -10.79
CA ILE A 172 14.51 -8.18 -9.66
C ILE A 172 15.95 -7.99 -9.21
N VAL A 173 16.90 -7.95 -10.15
CA VAL A 173 18.31 -7.74 -9.82
C VAL A 173 18.48 -6.42 -9.07
N PHE A 174 17.97 -5.33 -9.63
CA PHE A 174 18.04 -4.01 -9.01
C PHE A 174 17.44 -4.01 -7.59
N TYR A 175 16.19 -4.46 -7.43
CA TYR A 175 15.54 -4.48 -6.12
C TYR A 175 16.28 -5.30 -5.08
N LYS A 176 16.95 -6.39 -5.46
CA LYS A 176 17.65 -7.29 -4.54
C LYS A 176 19.08 -6.85 -4.20
N THR A 177 19.72 -6.03 -5.04
CA THR A 177 21.15 -5.70 -4.88
C THR A 177 21.43 -4.24 -4.60
N ASP A 178 20.50 -3.34 -4.98
CA ASP A 178 20.70 -1.91 -4.79
C ASP A 178 20.43 -1.50 -3.34
N LYS A 179 21.51 -1.23 -2.62
CA LYS A 179 21.48 -0.91 -1.18
C LYS A 179 20.72 0.37 -0.90
N GLU A 180 20.87 1.39 -1.73
CA GLU A 180 20.18 2.68 -1.54
C GLU A 180 18.67 2.53 -1.72
N PHE A 181 18.24 1.76 -2.72
CA PHE A 181 16.85 1.42 -2.94
C PHE A 181 16.26 0.67 -1.74
N ILE A 182 16.95 -0.36 -1.25
CA ILE A 182 16.50 -1.15 -0.09
C ILE A 182 16.38 -0.26 1.13
N THR A 183 17.42 0.52 1.45
CA THR A 183 17.41 1.43 2.60
C THR A 183 16.27 2.43 2.50
N ARG A 184 16.10 3.09 1.35
CA ARG A 184 15.02 4.09 1.16
C ARG A 184 13.62 3.50 1.29
N ASN A 185 13.41 2.28 0.78
CA ASN A 185 12.07 1.70 0.71
C ASN A 185 11.68 0.91 1.97
N VAL A 186 12.64 0.32 2.67
CA VAL A 186 12.38 -0.52 3.84
C VAL A 186 12.69 0.20 5.14
N LEU A 187 13.79 0.95 5.21
CA LEU A 187 14.43 1.32 6.50
C LEU A 187 14.44 2.83 6.82
N GLU A 188 14.66 3.71 5.84
CA GLU A 188 15.23 5.06 6.05
C GLU A 188 14.52 5.88 7.14
N LYS A 189 13.21 6.08 7.01
CA LYS A 189 12.46 6.90 7.99
C LYS A 189 12.27 6.20 9.34
N ILE A 190 12.26 4.87 9.36
CA ILE A 190 12.11 4.07 10.58
C ILE A 190 13.37 4.18 11.44
N LEU A 191 14.55 3.99 10.83
CA LEU A 191 15.83 4.14 11.55
C LEU A 191 15.97 5.52 12.16
N LYS A 192 15.64 6.56 11.38
CA LYS A 192 15.65 7.95 11.86
C LYS A 192 14.64 8.20 12.97
N GLY A 193 13.43 7.65 12.83
CA GLY A 193 12.37 7.78 13.84
C GLY A 193 12.71 7.11 15.17
N LEU A 194 13.43 5.99 15.12
CA LEU A 194 13.88 5.23 16.29
C LEU A 194 15.24 5.68 16.83
N ASN A 195 15.94 6.61 16.17
CA ASN A 195 17.32 6.99 16.48
C ASN A 195 18.27 5.77 16.47
N LYS A 196 18.13 4.93 15.44
CA LYS A 196 18.85 3.65 15.21
C LYS A 196 19.60 3.66 13.87
N GLU A 197 19.99 4.82 13.35
CA GLU A 197 20.73 4.93 12.09
C GLU A 197 22.04 4.14 12.10
N ASN A 198 22.65 3.93 13.27
CA ASN A 198 23.81 3.07 13.46
C ASN A 198 23.54 1.58 13.19
N LYS A 199 22.28 1.14 13.11
CA LYS A 199 21.87 -0.23 12.79
C LYS A 199 21.63 -0.47 11.31
N GLN A 200 21.83 0.54 10.46
CA GLN A 200 21.52 0.44 9.03
C GLN A 200 22.25 -0.72 8.33
N ASP A 201 23.55 -0.90 8.61
CA ASP A 201 24.35 -1.94 7.96
C ASP A 201 23.92 -3.35 8.40
N ASP A 202 23.58 -3.53 9.68
CA ASP A 202 23.05 -4.79 10.22
C ASP A 202 21.68 -5.10 9.61
N ALA A 203 20.78 -4.12 9.55
CA ALA A 203 19.44 -4.27 8.96
C ALA A 203 19.53 -4.61 7.46
N LEU A 204 20.44 -3.94 6.75
CA LEU A 204 20.69 -4.22 5.34
C LEU A 204 21.27 -5.63 5.15
N ALA A 205 22.16 -6.09 6.03
CA ALA A 205 22.67 -7.46 5.97
C ALA A 205 21.56 -8.50 6.12
N ILE A 206 20.59 -8.28 7.02
CA ILE A 206 19.40 -9.14 7.18
C ILE A 206 18.60 -9.18 5.88
N ILE A 207 18.25 -8.03 5.30
CA ILE A 207 17.46 -7.96 4.06
C ILE A 207 18.21 -8.62 2.89
N MET A 208 19.51 -8.37 2.77
CA MET A 208 20.35 -8.95 1.72
C MET A 208 20.47 -10.46 1.86
N ASP A 209 20.48 -11.00 3.07
CA ASP A 209 20.48 -12.44 3.29
C ASP A 209 19.13 -13.08 2.94
N TRP A 210 18.03 -12.46 3.38
CA TRP A 210 16.66 -12.86 2.99
C TRP A 210 16.50 -12.88 1.46
N ASN A 211 17.07 -11.89 0.76
CA ASN A 211 17.09 -11.82 -0.70
C ASN A 211 17.80 -13.02 -1.36
N LYS A 212 18.84 -13.60 -0.78
CA LYS A 212 19.57 -14.75 -1.38
C LYS A 212 18.65 -15.96 -1.56
N ASN A 213 17.70 -16.13 -0.65
CA ASN A 213 16.81 -17.29 -0.60
C ASN A 213 15.43 -17.02 -1.21
N TRP A 214 15.27 -15.92 -1.95
CA TRP A 214 14.01 -15.54 -2.57
C TRP A 214 13.37 -16.66 -3.42
N PRO A 215 12.04 -16.88 -3.34
CA PRO A 215 11.07 -16.16 -2.50
C PRO A 215 10.99 -16.72 -1.07
N GLN A 216 10.92 -15.82 -0.09
CA GLN A 216 10.70 -16.14 1.32
C GLN A 216 9.51 -15.38 1.89
N ASP A 217 9.07 -15.81 3.07
CA ASP A 217 8.02 -15.17 3.84
C ASP A 217 8.44 -13.75 4.26
N PRO A 218 7.66 -12.70 3.92
CA PRO A 218 7.93 -11.35 4.39
C PRO A 218 7.74 -11.17 5.90
N GLU A 219 6.92 -11.98 6.58
CA GLU A 219 6.70 -11.86 8.02
C GLU A 219 7.98 -12.15 8.82
N ALA A 220 8.72 -13.19 8.42
CA ALA A 220 10.02 -13.52 9.00
C ALA A 220 11.03 -12.35 8.88
N LEU A 221 11.08 -11.68 7.73
CA LEU A 221 11.94 -10.51 7.55
C LEU A 221 11.48 -9.34 8.44
N GLY A 222 10.17 -9.13 8.56
CA GLY A 222 9.61 -8.13 9.47
C GLY A 222 10.05 -8.36 10.91
N HIS A 223 9.91 -9.60 11.40
CA HIS A 223 10.34 -10.00 12.75
C HIS A 223 11.84 -9.81 12.99
N ASP A 224 12.70 -10.23 12.06
CA ASP A 224 14.15 -10.09 12.22
C ASP A 224 14.58 -8.61 12.28
N LEU A 225 13.95 -7.75 11.47
CA LEU A 225 14.20 -6.31 11.50
C LEU A 225 13.65 -5.66 12.76
N GLU A 226 12.44 -6.00 13.18
CA GLU A 226 11.86 -5.50 14.43
C GLU A 226 12.75 -5.88 15.63
N LYS A 227 13.17 -7.14 15.72
CA LYS A 227 14.07 -7.61 16.77
C LYS A 227 15.38 -6.82 16.82
N LEU A 228 16.00 -6.58 15.66
CA LEU A 228 17.23 -5.79 15.56
C LEU A 228 17.04 -4.35 16.07
N LEU A 229 15.90 -3.73 15.76
CA LEU A 229 15.68 -2.31 16.00
C LEU A 229 15.14 -2.01 17.41
N TYR A 230 14.42 -2.95 18.00
CA TYR A 230 13.85 -2.82 19.34
C TYR A 230 14.65 -3.56 20.43
N ASP A 231 15.75 -4.22 20.06
CA ASP A 231 16.65 -4.96 20.97
C ASP A 231 15.93 -6.07 21.77
N PHE A 232 15.01 -6.80 21.13
CA PHE A 232 14.33 -7.98 21.70
C PHE A 232 15.17 -9.26 21.67
#